data_AF-A0A0M4HAY4-F1
#
_entry.id   AF-A0A0M4HAY4-F1
#
_cell.length_a   1.000
_cell.length_b   1.000
_cell.length_c   1.000
_cell.angle_alpha   90.00
_cell.angle_beta   90.00
_cell.angle_gamma   90.00
#
_symmetry.space_group_name_H-M   'P 1'
#
loop_
_entity.id
_entity.type
_entity.pdbx_description
1 polymer ?
#
loop_
_entity_poly.entity_id
_entity_poly.type
_entity_poly.pdbx_seq_one_letter_code
_entity_poly.pdbx_strand_id
1 'polypeptide(L)'
;MDIFYDSTTCLVVLIYWLIIVNITYCILIKRRSIPSSMSWLLTIYIIPFIGISIWFFFGEFYLEKRHKRIAKKIWSISNQYLNQLKSCKYIFQIKNSEVATSLFQLCKHRQGMSGIKNNKITLLTDNKKTISILIRDIYLARKNIEMVFYIWKPGGLADDVARALINSAKRGIRCRLMLDSAGSLDFFRSPWVKKMKKSGIQIVEALKVNLVRMFLHRLDLRQHRKIILIDNYISYSGSMNLVDPNLFKKSSGINQWIDLMTRIEGPIATTIGMIYSCDWEIETGCKILPKLPNKEMLKNTSNHNSSVQVIASGPGFPKNVIHQALLTAIYSSRNELIMTTPYLVPSDDLLHAICTAAQRGVKVSIIIPLYHDSILVKWASRVFFSELLEAGVKIYQFKNGLLHSKSILVDRQLSLIGTVNLDMRSLWLNFEITLVIDDNNFSKKLSLVQTEYMSNSELLDKKNWSNRSYWKKILEKIFYFLSPLL
;
A
#
# COMPACT_ATOMS: atom_id res chain seq x y z
N MET A 1 -35.48 51.02 1.01
CA MET A 1 -34.80 50.00 0.19
C MET A 1 -33.31 50.00 0.50
N ASP A 2 -32.65 51.17 0.50
CA ASP A 2 -31.19 51.29 0.70
C ASP A 2 -30.69 50.80 2.07
N ILE A 3 -31.39 51.13 3.16
CA ILE A 3 -31.02 50.64 4.52
C ILE A 3 -31.09 49.11 4.63
N PHE A 4 -32.05 48.48 3.94
CA PHE A 4 -32.17 47.02 3.91
C PHE A 4 -31.07 46.40 3.05
N TYR A 5 -30.72 47.04 1.93
CA TYR A 5 -29.61 46.61 1.08
C TYR A 5 -28.24 46.76 1.78
N ASP A 6 -28.02 47.86 2.49
CA ASP A 6 -26.77 48.10 3.23
C ASP A 6 -26.62 47.18 4.43
N SER A 7 -27.70 46.97 5.19
CA SER A 7 -27.69 46.03 6.32
C SER A 7 -27.48 44.59 5.88
N THR A 8 -28.10 44.14 4.78
CA THR A 8 -27.87 42.81 4.22
C THR A 8 -26.47 42.64 3.66
N THR A 9 -25.92 43.66 2.99
CA THR A 9 -24.55 43.65 2.47
C THR A 9 -23.53 43.57 3.61
N CYS A 10 -23.69 44.38 4.66
CA CYS A 10 -22.85 44.33 5.87
C CYS A 10 -22.92 42.96 6.55
N LEU A 11 -24.12 42.37 6.66
CA LEU A 11 -24.30 41.04 7.24
C LEU A 11 -23.56 39.97 6.43
N VAL A 12 -23.67 40.01 5.09
CA VAL A 12 -22.98 39.05 4.20
C VAL A 12 -21.47 39.17 4.32
N VAL A 13 -20.93 40.40 4.35
CA VAL A 13 -19.49 40.65 4.53
C VAL A 13 -19.00 40.14 5.90
N LEU A 14 -19.79 40.36 6.96
CA LEU A 14 -19.45 39.90 8.30
C LEU A 14 -19.47 38.36 8.40
N ILE A 15 -20.49 37.70 7.85
CA ILE A 15 -20.56 36.23 7.76
C ILE A 15 -19.35 35.68 7.00
N TYR A 16 -19.00 36.30 5.88
CA TYR A 16 -17.85 35.91 5.07
C TYR A 16 -16.53 35.99 5.86
N TRP A 17 -16.29 37.10 6.58
CA TRP A 17 -15.10 37.24 7.42
C TRP A 17 -15.08 36.24 8.57
N LEU A 18 -16.21 35.97 9.22
CA LEU A 18 -16.32 34.95 10.26
C LEU A 18 -15.98 33.55 9.72
N ILE A 19 -16.42 33.22 8.49
CA ILE A 19 -16.08 31.95 7.83
C ILE A 19 -14.56 31.87 7.61
N ILE A 20 -13.93 32.92 7.08
CA ILE A 20 -12.48 32.95 6.86
C ILE A 20 -11.72 32.79 8.17
N VAL A 21 -12.04 33.59 9.19
CA VAL A 21 -11.38 33.53 10.51
C VAL A 21 -11.51 32.14 11.11
N ASN A 22 -12.70 31.54 11.06
CA ASN A 22 -12.93 30.19 11.56
C ASN A 22 -12.11 29.14 10.79
N ILE A 23 -12.07 29.21 9.45
CA ILE A 23 -11.29 28.28 8.63
C ILE A 23 -9.79 28.46 8.89
N THR A 24 -9.29 29.70 8.98
CA THR A 24 -7.89 29.99 9.30
C THR A 24 -7.52 29.47 10.68
N TYR A 25 -8.34 29.72 11.70
CA TYR A 25 -8.18 29.17 13.05
C TYR A 25 -8.14 27.63 13.03
N CYS A 26 -9.07 27.02 12.29
CA CYS A 26 -9.13 25.57 12.06
C CYS A 26 -7.86 25.00 11.39
N ILE A 27 -7.25 25.74 10.45
CA ILE A 27 -6.00 25.37 9.78
C ILE A 27 -4.81 25.50 10.75
N LEU A 28 -4.75 26.59 11.52
CA LEU A 28 -3.63 26.91 12.41
C LEU A 28 -3.57 26.03 13.66
N ILE A 29 -4.70 25.67 14.25
CA ILE A 29 -4.74 24.79 15.42
C ILE A 29 -4.33 23.36 15.08
N LYS A 30 -4.55 22.93 13.84
CA LYS A 30 -4.14 21.60 13.42
C LYS A 30 -2.64 21.60 13.15
N ARG A 31 -1.93 20.70 13.83
CA ARG A 31 -0.51 20.42 13.56
C ARG A 31 -0.35 19.80 12.18
N ARG A 32 -0.23 20.64 11.16
CA ARG A 32 0.09 20.33 9.77
C ARG A 32 1.53 20.76 9.46
N SER A 33 2.09 20.26 8.37
CA SER A 33 3.32 20.85 7.85
C SER A 33 3.06 22.30 7.46
N ILE A 34 4.00 23.20 7.76
CA ILE A 34 3.88 24.64 7.46
C ILE A 34 3.52 24.87 5.98
N PRO A 35 4.12 24.17 5.00
CA PRO A 35 3.74 24.30 3.59
C PRO A 35 2.28 23.93 3.30
N SER A 36 1.73 22.90 3.95
CA SER A 36 0.33 22.50 3.76
C SER A 36 -0.64 23.53 4.34
N SER A 37 -0.34 24.04 5.54
CA SER A 37 -1.12 25.13 6.14
C SER A 37 -1.07 26.38 5.27
N MET A 38 0.13 26.78 4.81
CA MET A 38 0.31 27.94 3.93
C MET A 38 -0.42 27.76 2.59
N SER A 39 -0.39 26.57 1.98
CA SER A 39 -1.11 26.30 0.73
C SER A 39 -2.62 26.49 0.90
N TRP A 40 -3.19 26.01 2.00
CA TRP A 40 -4.62 26.21 2.29
C TRP A 40 -4.96 27.68 2.53
N LEU A 41 -4.15 28.37 3.35
CA LEU A 41 -4.35 29.79 3.63
C LEU A 41 -4.25 30.63 2.35
N LEU A 42 -3.21 30.41 1.53
CA LEU A 42 -3.02 31.10 0.26
C LEU A 42 -4.17 30.82 -0.72
N THR A 43 -4.63 29.57 -0.83
CA THR A 43 -5.76 29.22 -1.71
C THR A 43 -7.03 29.97 -1.30
N ILE A 44 -7.30 30.04 0.01
CA ILE A 44 -8.46 30.75 0.57
C ILE A 44 -8.30 32.27 0.44
N TYR A 45 -7.09 32.82 0.55
CA TYR A 45 -6.91 34.27 0.47
C TYR A 45 -6.85 34.78 -0.97
N ILE A 46 -6.30 34.01 -1.91
CA ILE A 46 -6.18 34.39 -3.32
C ILE A 46 -7.50 34.15 -4.07
N ILE A 47 -8.21 33.05 -3.78
CA ILE A 47 -9.44 32.68 -4.48
C ILE A 47 -10.53 32.29 -3.46
N PRO A 48 -11.07 33.22 -2.67
CA PRO A 48 -11.81 32.89 -1.45
C PRO A 48 -13.03 31.99 -1.62
N PHE A 49 -13.97 32.31 -2.51
CA PHE A 49 -15.17 31.47 -2.66
C PHE A 49 -14.84 30.06 -3.15
N ILE A 50 -13.92 29.95 -4.11
CA ILE A 50 -13.47 28.66 -4.64
C ILE A 50 -12.60 27.93 -3.62
N GLY A 51 -11.71 28.62 -2.94
CA GLY A 51 -10.79 28.07 -1.94
C GLY A 51 -11.50 27.60 -0.68
N ILE A 52 -12.52 28.32 -0.21
CA ILE A 52 -13.44 27.88 0.84
C ILE A 52 -14.18 26.63 0.36
N SER A 53 -14.73 26.63 -0.85
CA SER A 53 -15.42 25.46 -1.41
C SER A 53 -14.48 24.25 -1.48
N ILE A 54 -13.28 24.39 -2.04
CA ILE A 54 -12.25 23.35 -2.13
C ILE A 54 -11.85 22.89 -0.72
N TRP A 55 -11.70 23.80 0.25
CA TRP A 55 -11.39 23.43 1.63
C TRP A 55 -12.55 22.66 2.28
N PHE A 56 -13.80 22.97 1.97
CA PHE A 56 -14.93 22.17 2.45
C PHE A 56 -14.97 20.78 1.80
N PHE A 57 -14.68 20.67 0.50
CA PHE A 57 -14.68 19.38 -0.21
C PHE A 57 -13.48 18.49 0.12
N PHE A 58 -12.30 19.07 0.30
CA PHE A 58 -11.04 18.33 0.46
C PHE A 58 -10.40 18.49 1.85
N GLY A 59 -10.89 19.41 2.69
CA GLY A 59 -10.38 19.65 4.04
C GLY A 59 -10.65 18.50 5.00
N GLU A 60 -9.70 18.25 5.91
CA GLU A 60 -9.66 17.05 6.77
C GLU A 60 -10.71 16.99 7.90
N PHE A 61 -11.69 17.90 7.98
CA PHE A 61 -12.49 18.08 9.20
C PHE A 61 -13.51 16.98 9.51
N TYR A 62 -14.11 16.33 8.51
CA TYR A 62 -15.22 15.39 8.74
C TYR A 62 -14.80 13.91 8.97
N LEU A 63 -13.62 13.51 8.48
CA LEU A 63 -13.19 12.09 8.51
C LEU A 63 -12.57 11.66 9.84
N GLU A 64 -11.89 12.57 10.54
CA GLU A 64 -11.13 12.17 11.73
C GLU A 64 -12.04 11.69 12.87
N LYS A 65 -13.22 12.28 13.05
CA LYS A 65 -14.17 11.86 14.10
C LYS A 65 -14.79 10.49 13.80
N ARG A 66 -15.19 10.22 12.55
CA ARG A 66 -15.79 8.92 12.16
C ARG A 66 -14.74 7.82 12.10
N HIS A 67 -13.57 8.05 11.52
CA HIS A 67 -12.47 7.10 11.54
C HIS A 67 -11.97 6.83 12.96
N LYS A 68 -11.89 7.84 13.84
CA LYS A 68 -11.60 7.60 15.26
C LYS A 68 -12.66 6.73 15.93
N ARG A 69 -13.95 6.92 15.63
CA ARG A 69 -15.04 6.07 16.18
C ARG A 69 -14.96 4.63 15.68
N ILE A 70 -14.80 4.43 14.37
CA ILE A 70 -14.65 3.12 13.74
C ILE A 70 -13.37 2.43 14.26
N ALA A 71 -12.23 3.14 14.23
CA ALA A 71 -10.97 2.65 14.76
C ALA A 71 -11.09 2.31 16.25
N LYS A 72 -11.73 3.13 17.09
CA LYS A 72 -11.90 2.85 18.53
C LYS A 72 -12.75 1.59 18.78
N LYS A 73 -13.80 1.37 17.98
CA LYS A 73 -14.65 0.17 18.07
C LYS A 73 -13.90 -1.09 17.61
N ILE A 74 -13.11 -0.98 16.55
CA ILE A 74 -12.29 -2.09 16.04
C ILE A 74 -11.12 -2.39 16.98
N TRP A 75 -10.48 -1.35 17.53
CA TRP A 75 -9.31 -1.45 18.40
C TRP A 75 -9.63 -2.25 19.67
N SER A 76 -10.79 -2.05 20.29
CA SER A 76 -11.12 -2.78 21.54
C SER A 76 -11.23 -4.29 21.32
N ILE A 77 -11.72 -4.72 20.16
CA ILE A 77 -11.91 -6.14 19.81
C ILE A 77 -10.61 -6.74 19.27
N SER A 78 -9.91 -5.98 18.42
CA SER A 78 -8.59 -6.36 17.93
C SER A 78 -7.61 -6.55 19.11
N ASN A 79 -7.73 -5.77 20.18
CA ASN A 79 -6.94 -5.95 21.41
C ASN A 79 -7.24 -7.26 22.12
N GLN A 80 -8.51 -7.68 22.25
CA GLN A 80 -8.84 -8.96 22.89
C GLN A 80 -8.24 -10.14 22.11
N TYR A 81 -8.43 -10.13 20.79
CA TYR A 81 -7.87 -11.16 19.92
C TYR A 81 -6.32 -11.14 19.93
N LEU A 82 -5.73 -9.95 19.87
CA LEU A 82 -4.28 -9.77 19.91
C LEU A 82 -3.69 -10.22 21.25
N ASN A 83 -4.40 -10.06 22.37
CA ASN A 83 -4.00 -10.60 23.66
C ASN A 83 -4.07 -12.14 23.67
N GLN A 84 -5.10 -12.74 23.07
CA GLN A 84 -5.14 -14.19 22.89
C GLN A 84 -4.01 -14.69 21.99
N LEU A 85 -3.72 -13.99 20.89
CA LEU A 85 -2.61 -14.34 20.00
C LEU A 85 -1.25 -14.22 20.69
N LYS A 86 -1.05 -13.17 21.52
CA LYS A 86 0.14 -13.00 22.37
C LYS A 86 0.36 -14.16 23.34
N SER A 87 -0.72 -14.82 23.79
CA SER A 87 -0.60 -16.01 24.65
C SER A 87 0.04 -17.20 23.91
N CYS A 88 -0.04 -17.23 22.57
CA CYS A 88 0.63 -18.23 21.73
C CYS A 88 2.14 -17.93 21.59
N LYS A 89 2.87 -17.85 22.70
CA LYS A 89 4.31 -17.48 22.74
C LYS A 89 5.18 -18.28 21.76
N TYR A 90 4.77 -19.51 21.45
CA TYR A 90 5.47 -20.43 20.57
C TYR A 90 5.53 -19.98 19.10
N ILE A 91 4.67 -19.06 18.63
CA ILE A 91 4.71 -18.55 17.26
C ILE A 91 5.65 -17.36 17.07
N PHE A 92 6.09 -16.72 18.16
CA PHE A 92 6.88 -15.50 18.07
C PHE A 92 8.38 -15.80 18.02
N GLN A 93 9.07 -15.02 17.19
CA GLN A 93 10.51 -15.01 17.09
C GLN A 93 11.12 -14.17 18.23
N ILE A 94 12.24 -14.67 18.77
CA ILE A 94 12.99 -14.01 19.84
C ILE A 94 14.29 -13.40 19.30
N LYS A 95 14.93 -14.05 18.32
CA LYS A 95 16.20 -13.63 17.73
C LYS A 95 16.00 -13.22 16.27
N ASN A 96 16.46 -12.04 15.91
CA ASN A 96 16.46 -11.52 14.54
C ASN A 96 17.90 -11.26 14.10
N SER A 97 18.14 -11.10 12.80
CA SER A 97 19.41 -10.59 12.30
C SER A 97 19.68 -9.19 12.85
N GLU A 98 20.95 -8.78 12.85
CA GLU A 98 21.36 -7.46 13.33
C GLU A 98 20.65 -6.34 12.58
N VAL A 99 20.57 -6.46 11.24
CA VAL A 99 19.89 -5.51 10.36
C VAL A 99 18.38 -5.46 10.63
N ALA A 100 17.76 -6.59 10.96
CA ALA A 100 16.32 -6.69 11.25
C ALA A 100 15.95 -6.19 12.65
N THR A 101 16.88 -6.23 13.61
CA THR A 101 16.58 -6.08 15.05
C THR A 101 15.84 -4.78 15.36
N SER A 102 16.35 -3.63 14.91
CA SER A 102 15.72 -2.33 15.19
C SER A 102 14.33 -2.22 14.59
N LEU A 103 14.12 -2.76 13.37
CA LEU A 103 12.82 -2.73 12.70
C LEU A 103 11.81 -3.64 13.39
N PHE A 104 12.20 -4.86 13.78
CA PHE A 104 11.32 -5.78 14.51
C PHE A 104 10.98 -5.25 15.90
N GLN A 105 11.92 -4.57 16.57
CA GLN A 105 11.66 -3.87 17.84
C GLN A 105 10.66 -2.73 17.65
N LEU A 106 10.84 -1.88 16.64
CA LEU A 106 9.88 -0.82 16.29
C LEU A 106 8.47 -1.41 16.10
N CYS A 107 8.35 -2.46 15.30
CA CYS A 107 7.06 -3.11 15.04
C CYS A 107 6.46 -3.71 16.31
N LYS A 108 7.27 -4.39 17.14
CA LYS A 108 6.84 -4.94 18.43
C LYS A 108 6.28 -3.86 19.35
N HIS A 109 6.95 -2.71 19.46
CA HIS A 109 6.50 -1.62 20.34
C HIS A 109 5.30 -0.84 19.77
N ARG A 110 5.21 -0.67 18.44
CA ARG A 110 4.13 0.09 17.80
C ARG A 110 2.86 -0.74 17.59
N GLN A 111 2.99 -2.02 17.23
CA GLN A 111 1.88 -2.92 16.91
C GLN A 111 1.57 -3.92 18.03
N GLY A 112 2.46 -4.05 19.02
CA GLY A 112 2.30 -4.98 20.13
C GLY A 112 2.62 -6.43 19.78
N MET A 113 3.17 -6.74 18.61
CA MET A 113 3.46 -8.11 18.17
C MET A 113 4.88 -8.23 17.63
N SER A 114 5.62 -9.23 18.13
CA SER A 114 6.91 -9.62 17.56
C SER A 114 6.73 -10.35 16.23
N GLY A 115 7.85 -10.52 15.51
CA GLY A 115 7.93 -11.33 14.31
C GLY A 115 7.43 -12.76 14.54
N ILE A 116 6.86 -13.36 13.50
CA ILE A 116 6.31 -14.71 13.52
C ILE A 116 7.29 -15.66 12.87
N LYS A 117 7.57 -16.78 13.55
CA LYS A 117 8.47 -17.83 13.10
C LYS A 117 7.75 -19.04 12.53
N ASN A 118 8.52 -20.00 12.01
CA ASN A 118 8.04 -21.26 11.46
C ASN A 118 7.09 -21.05 10.27
N ASN A 119 7.51 -20.21 9.32
CA ASN A 119 6.77 -19.96 8.09
C ASN A 119 7.54 -20.53 6.89
N LYS A 120 6.85 -21.24 6.01
CA LYS A 120 7.41 -21.63 4.72
C LYS A 120 7.09 -20.54 3.70
N ILE A 121 8.10 -19.80 3.30
CA ILE A 121 7.97 -18.62 2.43
C ILE A 121 8.46 -18.94 1.03
N THR A 122 7.65 -18.65 0.03
CA THR A 122 7.99 -18.80 -1.38
C THR A 122 7.78 -17.47 -2.10
N LEU A 123 8.86 -16.94 -2.68
CA LEU A 123 8.79 -15.80 -3.60
C LEU A 123 8.32 -16.30 -4.97
N LEU A 124 7.27 -15.68 -5.50
CA LEU A 124 6.71 -15.95 -6.82
C LEU A 124 6.95 -14.72 -7.70
N THR A 125 7.63 -14.93 -8.82
CA THR A 125 8.15 -13.87 -9.70
C THR A 125 7.47 -13.82 -11.06
N ASP A 126 6.77 -14.89 -11.43
CA ASP A 126 6.06 -15.03 -12.70
C ASP A 126 4.55 -14.98 -12.43
N ASN A 127 3.86 -14.00 -13.03
CA ASN A 127 2.44 -13.79 -12.82
C ASN A 127 1.58 -14.99 -13.25
N LYS A 128 1.90 -15.64 -14.38
CA LYS A 128 1.12 -16.79 -14.88
C LYS A 128 1.28 -17.99 -13.96
N LYS A 129 2.51 -18.28 -13.53
CA LYS A 129 2.79 -19.35 -12.55
C LYS A 129 2.19 -19.03 -11.19
N THR A 130 2.19 -17.77 -10.78
CA THR A 130 1.54 -17.34 -9.52
C THR A 130 0.04 -17.61 -9.56
N ILE A 131 -0.63 -17.25 -10.65
CA ILE A 131 -2.07 -17.49 -10.80
C ILE A 131 -2.37 -18.99 -10.89
N SER A 132 -1.55 -19.79 -11.57
CA SER A 132 -1.78 -21.24 -11.63
C SER A 132 -1.63 -21.92 -10.26
N ILE A 133 -0.62 -21.52 -9.47
CA ILE A 133 -0.45 -21.99 -8.09
C ILE A 133 -1.63 -21.54 -7.22
N LEU A 134 -2.08 -20.29 -7.36
CA LEU A 134 -3.25 -19.78 -6.67
C LEU A 134 -4.51 -20.58 -6.98
N ILE A 135 -4.77 -20.84 -8.27
CA ILE A 135 -5.92 -21.65 -8.71
C ILE A 135 -5.86 -23.04 -8.10
N ARG A 136 -4.69 -23.68 -8.11
CA ARG A 136 -4.49 -24.99 -7.47
C ARG A 136 -4.82 -24.92 -5.97
N ASP A 137 -4.32 -23.93 -5.26
CA ASP A 137 -4.58 -23.78 -3.83
C ASP A 137 -6.06 -23.49 -3.54
N ILE A 138 -6.76 -22.74 -4.41
CA ILE A 138 -8.23 -22.54 -4.34
C ILE A 138 -8.99 -23.85 -4.52
N TYR A 139 -8.55 -24.73 -5.42
CA TYR A 139 -9.16 -26.04 -5.60
C TYR A 139 -8.94 -26.96 -4.39
N LEU A 140 -7.77 -26.88 -3.76
CA LEU A 140 -7.42 -27.68 -2.58
C LEU A 140 -8.02 -27.15 -1.27
N ALA A 141 -8.57 -25.93 -1.26
CA ALA A 141 -9.17 -25.30 -0.09
C ALA A 141 -10.29 -26.15 0.52
N ARG A 142 -10.32 -26.22 1.86
CA ARG A 142 -11.24 -27.08 2.63
C ARG A 142 -12.21 -26.33 3.55
N LYS A 143 -11.93 -25.08 3.91
CA LYS A 143 -12.67 -24.35 4.95
C LYS A 143 -13.12 -22.97 4.48
N ASN A 144 -12.16 -22.15 4.02
CA ASN A 144 -12.43 -20.77 3.66
C ASN A 144 -11.41 -20.22 2.66
N ILE A 145 -11.87 -19.23 1.90
CA ILE A 145 -11.07 -18.41 1.02
C ILE A 145 -11.48 -16.95 1.24
N GLU A 146 -10.52 -16.11 1.64
CA GLU A 146 -10.70 -14.67 1.78
C GLU A 146 -9.73 -13.93 0.86
N MET A 147 -10.23 -12.96 0.10
CA MET A 147 -9.43 -12.18 -0.84
C MET A 147 -9.70 -10.68 -0.74
N VAL A 148 -8.62 -9.89 -0.79
CA VAL A 148 -8.66 -8.43 -0.94
C VAL A 148 -7.77 -8.06 -2.10
N PHE A 149 -8.27 -7.25 -3.03
CA PHE A 149 -7.47 -6.66 -4.10
C PHE A 149 -7.87 -5.21 -4.40
N TYR A 150 -6.88 -4.41 -4.81
CA TYR A 150 -7.12 -3.10 -5.40
C TYR A 150 -7.75 -3.23 -6.79
N ILE A 151 -7.08 -3.95 -7.70
CA ILE A 151 -7.57 -4.20 -9.06
C ILE A 151 -7.88 -5.68 -9.23
N TRP A 152 -9.13 -5.97 -9.56
CA TRP A 152 -9.55 -7.17 -10.27
C TRP A 152 -10.05 -6.74 -11.64
N LYS A 153 -9.34 -7.12 -12.71
CA LYS A 153 -9.79 -6.83 -14.08
C LYS A 153 -10.29 -8.12 -14.74
N PRO A 154 -11.57 -8.21 -15.15
CA PRO A 154 -12.10 -9.35 -15.87
C PRO A 154 -11.34 -9.65 -17.17
N GLY A 155 -11.32 -10.93 -17.54
CA GLY A 155 -10.67 -11.46 -18.73
C GLY A 155 -9.45 -12.33 -18.44
N GLY A 156 -9.23 -13.32 -19.31
CA GLY A 156 -8.04 -14.17 -19.28
C GLY A 156 -7.86 -14.91 -17.95
N LEU A 157 -6.64 -14.88 -17.41
CA LEU A 157 -6.31 -15.57 -16.16
C LEU A 157 -7.13 -15.14 -14.93
N ALA A 158 -7.64 -13.90 -14.89
CA ALA A 158 -8.50 -13.44 -13.79
C ALA A 158 -9.86 -14.17 -13.80
N ASP A 159 -10.36 -14.55 -14.97
CA ASP A 159 -11.60 -15.31 -15.12
C ASP A 159 -11.42 -16.76 -14.67
N ASP A 160 -10.22 -17.33 -14.83
CA ASP A 160 -9.88 -18.65 -14.29
C ASP A 160 -9.96 -18.68 -12.77
N VAL A 161 -9.48 -17.63 -12.12
CA VAL A 161 -9.62 -17.49 -10.66
C VAL A 161 -11.09 -17.34 -10.26
N ALA A 162 -11.89 -16.55 -11.00
CA ALA A 162 -13.32 -16.44 -10.74
C ALA A 162 -14.04 -17.79 -10.86
N ARG A 163 -13.73 -18.59 -11.89
CA ARG A 163 -14.25 -19.96 -12.08
C ARG A 163 -13.84 -20.88 -10.94
N ALA A 164 -12.57 -20.86 -10.54
CA ALA A 164 -12.07 -21.68 -9.44
C ALA A 164 -12.80 -21.36 -8.13
N LEU A 165 -13.01 -20.06 -7.82
CA LEU A 165 -13.78 -19.62 -6.65
C LEU A 165 -15.24 -20.08 -6.70
N ILE A 166 -15.91 -19.97 -7.85
CA ILE A 166 -17.30 -20.45 -8.01
C ILE A 166 -17.37 -21.96 -7.74
N ASN A 167 -16.44 -22.72 -8.29
CA ASN A 167 -16.37 -24.16 -8.09
C ASN A 167 -16.13 -24.51 -6.61
N SER A 168 -15.23 -23.77 -5.92
CA SER A 168 -15.00 -23.96 -4.49
C SER A 168 -16.22 -23.58 -3.65
N ALA A 169 -16.91 -22.49 -3.96
CA ALA A 169 -18.12 -22.09 -3.27
C ALA A 169 -19.25 -23.13 -3.42
N LYS A 170 -19.41 -23.72 -4.62
CA LYS A 170 -20.35 -24.82 -4.87
C LYS A 170 -20.02 -26.09 -4.08
N ARG A 171 -18.75 -26.33 -3.74
CA ARG A 171 -18.32 -27.42 -2.83
C ARG A 171 -18.60 -27.10 -1.35
N GLY A 172 -19.16 -25.93 -1.03
CA GLY A 172 -19.44 -25.49 0.35
C GLY A 172 -18.29 -24.70 1.00
N ILE A 173 -17.24 -24.34 0.26
CA ILE A 173 -16.15 -23.52 0.80
C ILE A 173 -16.61 -22.07 0.97
N ARG A 174 -16.41 -21.51 2.17
CA ARG A 174 -16.79 -20.12 2.46
C ARG A 174 -15.85 -19.17 1.73
N CYS A 175 -16.37 -18.48 0.71
CA CYS A 175 -15.60 -17.55 -0.10
C CYS A 175 -16.06 -16.11 0.16
N ARG A 176 -15.10 -15.24 0.52
CA ARG A 176 -15.33 -13.81 0.73
C ARG A 176 -14.33 -12.99 -0.07
N LEU A 177 -14.85 -12.02 -0.80
CA LEU A 177 -14.09 -11.17 -1.70
C LEU A 177 -14.36 -9.71 -1.38
N MET A 178 -13.30 -8.94 -1.21
CA MET A 178 -13.35 -7.50 -1.03
C MET A 178 -12.52 -6.82 -2.12
N LEU A 179 -13.13 -5.92 -2.88
CA LEU A 179 -12.46 -5.22 -3.97
C LEU A 179 -12.64 -3.72 -3.84
N ASP A 180 -11.59 -2.96 -4.13
CA ASP A 180 -11.67 -1.50 -4.19
C ASP A 180 -12.63 -1.05 -5.30
N SER A 181 -13.53 -0.14 -4.96
CA SER A 181 -14.56 0.37 -5.87
C SER A 181 -14.01 1.05 -7.13
N ALA A 182 -12.94 1.85 -7.03
CA ALA A 182 -12.36 2.52 -8.20
C ALA A 182 -11.41 1.62 -8.97
N GLY A 183 -10.54 0.88 -8.26
CA GLY A 183 -9.58 -0.01 -8.89
C GLY A 183 -10.22 -1.18 -9.64
N SER A 184 -11.40 -1.64 -9.19
CA SER A 184 -12.10 -2.80 -9.74
C SER A 184 -13.45 -2.45 -10.39
N LEU A 185 -13.60 -1.23 -10.92
CA LEU A 185 -14.84 -0.76 -11.56
C LEU A 185 -15.32 -1.70 -12.68
N ASP A 186 -14.39 -2.17 -13.52
CA ASP A 186 -14.69 -3.11 -14.62
C ASP A 186 -15.26 -4.43 -14.09
N PHE A 187 -14.73 -4.95 -12.98
CA PHE A 187 -15.27 -6.13 -12.32
C PHE A 187 -16.69 -5.88 -11.81
N PHE A 188 -16.92 -4.77 -11.12
CA PHE A 188 -18.25 -4.44 -10.58
C PHE A 188 -19.33 -4.28 -11.66
N ARG A 189 -18.94 -3.86 -12.87
CA ARG A 189 -19.82 -3.76 -14.04
C ARG A 189 -19.95 -5.07 -14.83
N SER A 190 -19.09 -6.06 -14.56
CA SER A 190 -19.07 -7.34 -15.28
C SER A 190 -20.16 -8.31 -14.81
N PRO A 191 -20.52 -9.32 -15.62
CA PRO A 191 -21.44 -10.37 -15.19
C PRO A 191 -20.87 -11.26 -14.07
N TRP A 192 -19.56 -11.21 -13.79
CA TRP A 192 -18.93 -12.03 -12.76
C TRP A 192 -19.50 -11.78 -11.37
N VAL A 193 -19.79 -10.52 -11.02
CA VAL A 193 -20.34 -10.17 -9.70
C VAL A 193 -21.64 -10.93 -9.44
N LYS A 194 -22.55 -10.92 -10.42
CA LYS A 194 -23.84 -11.63 -10.32
C LYS A 194 -23.63 -13.14 -10.25
N LYS A 195 -22.77 -13.71 -11.13
CA LYS A 195 -22.48 -15.15 -11.17
C LYS A 195 -21.87 -15.65 -9.85
N MET A 196 -20.89 -14.94 -9.31
CA MET A 196 -20.19 -15.29 -8.07
C MET A 196 -21.10 -15.14 -6.84
N LYS A 197 -21.90 -14.07 -6.77
CA LYS A 197 -22.90 -13.94 -5.69
C LYS A 197 -23.93 -15.07 -5.75
N LYS A 198 -24.41 -15.44 -6.93
CA LYS A 198 -25.35 -16.56 -7.12
C LYS A 198 -24.77 -17.91 -6.69
N SER A 199 -23.45 -18.09 -6.77
CA SER A 199 -22.79 -19.31 -6.27
C SER A 199 -22.48 -19.29 -4.77
N GLY A 200 -22.94 -18.28 -4.02
CA GLY A 200 -22.74 -18.16 -2.57
C GLY A 200 -21.48 -17.39 -2.15
N ILE A 201 -20.76 -16.74 -3.07
CA ILE A 201 -19.59 -15.93 -2.74
C ILE A 201 -20.06 -14.58 -2.20
N GLN A 202 -19.56 -14.18 -1.03
CA GLN A 202 -19.82 -12.86 -0.47
C GLN A 202 -18.86 -11.85 -1.11
N ILE A 203 -19.40 -10.87 -1.83
CA ILE A 203 -18.61 -9.83 -2.50
C ILE A 203 -18.95 -8.46 -1.91
N VAL A 204 -17.91 -7.76 -1.45
CA VAL A 204 -17.96 -6.42 -0.85
C VAL A 204 -17.21 -5.43 -1.72
N GLU A 205 -17.84 -4.29 -1.96
CA GLU A 205 -17.26 -3.13 -2.62
C GLU A 205 -16.65 -2.20 -1.57
N ALA A 206 -15.33 -2.28 -1.39
CA ALA A 206 -14.59 -1.48 -0.42
C ALA A 206 -14.48 -0.03 -0.88
N LEU A 207 -14.59 0.91 0.08
CA LEU A 207 -14.47 2.34 -0.18
C LEU A 207 -15.33 2.82 -1.37
N LYS A 208 -16.53 2.24 -1.49
CA LYS A 208 -17.56 2.52 -2.50
C LYS A 208 -17.63 4.00 -2.88
N VAL A 209 -17.34 4.31 -4.15
CA VAL A 209 -17.53 5.65 -4.70
C VAL A 209 -19.01 5.85 -4.98
N ASN A 210 -19.70 6.68 -4.21
CA ASN A 210 -21.06 7.11 -4.53
C ASN A 210 -21.24 8.59 -4.20
N LEU A 211 -22.21 9.26 -4.83
CA LEU A 211 -22.42 10.71 -4.68
C LEU A 211 -22.60 11.12 -3.21
N VAL A 212 -23.33 10.34 -2.42
CA VAL A 212 -23.52 10.59 -0.96
C VAL A 212 -22.20 10.44 -0.19
N ARG A 213 -21.35 9.48 -0.56
CA ARG A 213 -20.03 9.22 0.03
C ARG A 213 -19.00 10.24 -0.45
N MET A 214 -19.18 10.84 -1.63
CA MET A 214 -18.37 11.97 -2.13
C MET A 214 -18.55 13.22 -1.26
N PHE A 215 -19.74 13.43 -0.68
CA PHE A 215 -20.00 14.52 0.27
C PHE A 215 -19.56 14.20 1.72
N LEU A 216 -19.40 12.93 2.08
CA LEU A 216 -19.14 12.49 3.47
C LEU A 216 -17.75 11.86 3.71
N HIS A 217 -17.03 11.49 2.65
CA HIS A 217 -15.72 10.84 2.70
C HIS A 217 -14.79 11.42 1.62
N ARG A 218 -13.48 11.40 1.88
CA ARG A 218 -12.52 11.64 0.81
C ARG A 218 -12.49 10.45 -0.13
N LEU A 219 -12.61 10.72 -1.44
CA LEU A 219 -12.45 9.75 -2.51
C LEU A 219 -10.99 9.32 -2.73
N ASP A 220 -10.06 9.94 -2.00
CA ASP A 220 -8.63 9.72 -2.11
C ASP A 220 -8.15 8.47 -1.36
N LEU A 221 -8.89 7.96 -0.38
CA LEU A 221 -8.55 6.72 0.31
C LEU A 221 -8.88 5.52 -0.58
N ARG A 222 -7.94 4.57 -0.69
CA ARG A 222 -8.13 3.34 -1.46
C ARG A 222 -7.67 2.10 -0.70
N GLN A 223 -8.36 1.01 -0.96
CA GLN A 223 -8.00 -0.31 -0.46
C GLN A 223 -6.93 -0.86 -1.38
N HIS A 224 -5.67 -0.65 -1.00
CA HIS A 224 -4.53 -0.98 -1.85
C HIS A 224 -3.86 -2.30 -1.45
N ARG A 225 -4.39 -3.01 -0.45
CA ARG A 225 -3.88 -4.33 -0.05
C ARG A 225 -4.18 -5.40 -1.10
N LYS A 226 -3.28 -6.37 -1.21
CA LYS A 226 -3.45 -7.60 -1.98
C LYS A 226 -3.22 -8.76 -1.03
N ILE A 227 -4.32 -9.33 -0.54
CA ILE A 227 -4.31 -10.39 0.46
C ILE A 227 -5.11 -11.55 -0.10
N ILE A 228 -4.56 -12.75 0.03
CA ILE A 228 -5.31 -14.00 -0.18
C ILE A 228 -5.08 -14.85 1.06
N LEU A 229 -6.13 -15.41 1.63
CA LEU A 229 -6.08 -16.33 2.75
C LEU A 229 -6.86 -17.57 2.37
N ILE A 230 -6.26 -18.74 2.59
CA ILE A 230 -6.88 -20.03 2.33
C ILE A 230 -6.69 -20.90 3.57
N ASP A 231 -7.80 -21.43 4.08
CA ASP A 231 -7.88 -22.33 5.22
C ASP A 231 -7.27 -21.79 6.53
N ASN A 232 -7.08 -20.47 6.64
CA ASN A 232 -6.33 -19.81 7.73
C ASN A 232 -4.88 -20.33 7.90
N TYR A 233 -4.28 -20.85 6.82
CA TYR A 233 -2.94 -21.44 6.86
C TYR A 233 -2.06 -20.98 5.70
N ILE A 234 -2.61 -20.90 4.50
CA ILE A 234 -1.91 -20.35 3.34
C ILE A 234 -2.32 -18.89 3.22
N SER A 235 -1.33 -18.03 3.04
CA SER A 235 -1.52 -16.61 2.80
C SER A 235 -0.70 -16.14 1.61
N TYR A 236 -1.21 -15.15 0.88
CA TYR A 236 -0.46 -14.46 -0.14
C TYR A 236 -0.50 -12.95 0.12
N SER A 237 0.63 -12.29 -0.12
CA SER A 237 0.70 -10.83 -0.19
C SER A 237 1.88 -10.39 -1.05
N GLY A 238 1.76 -9.22 -1.68
CA GLY A 238 2.74 -8.70 -2.62
C GLY A 238 2.14 -7.58 -3.46
N SER A 239 2.78 -7.26 -4.58
CA SER A 239 2.38 -6.15 -5.44
C SER A 239 1.35 -6.54 -6.51
N MET A 240 1.20 -7.84 -6.78
CA MET A 240 0.40 -8.39 -7.87
C MET A 240 -1.10 -8.10 -7.75
N ASN A 241 -1.62 -7.32 -8.68
CA ASN A 241 -3.06 -7.18 -8.91
C ASN A 241 -3.63 -8.41 -9.63
N LEU A 242 -4.94 -8.63 -9.54
CA LEU A 242 -5.57 -9.75 -10.25
C LEU A 242 -6.00 -9.34 -11.65
N VAL A 243 -5.04 -9.42 -12.57
CA VAL A 243 -5.20 -9.04 -13.98
C VAL A 243 -4.50 -10.07 -14.86
N ASP A 244 -4.99 -10.28 -16.08
CA ASP A 244 -4.21 -11.01 -17.08
C ASP A 244 -3.07 -10.12 -17.58
N PRO A 245 -1.79 -10.52 -17.41
CA PRO A 245 -0.63 -9.72 -17.80
C PRO A 245 -0.57 -9.45 -19.32
N ASN A 246 -1.24 -10.27 -20.14
CA ASN A 246 -1.30 -10.11 -21.59
C ASN A 246 -2.49 -9.25 -22.05
N LEU A 247 -3.48 -8.95 -21.20
CA LEU A 247 -4.66 -8.17 -21.57
C LEU A 247 -4.63 -6.76 -20.97
N PHE A 248 -3.84 -6.54 -19.92
CA PHE A 248 -3.81 -5.26 -19.25
C PHE A 248 -3.08 -4.18 -20.08
N LYS A 249 -3.77 -3.06 -20.36
CA LYS A 249 -3.24 -1.86 -21.06
C LYS A 249 -2.50 -2.13 -22.40
N LYS A 250 -2.91 -3.16 -23.16
CA LYS A 250 -2.39 -3.43 -24.53
C LYS A 250 -2.45 -2.22 -25.47
N SER A 251 -3.49 -1.38 -25.34
CA SER A 251 -3.68 -0.19 -26.18
C SER A 251 -2.68 0.94 -25.92
N SER A 252 -1.93 0.91 -24.81
CA SER A 252 -0.94 1.95 -24.47
C SER A 252 0.51 1.55 -24.77
N GLY A 253 0.74 0.47 -25.54
CA GLY A 253 2.09 0.03 -25.93
C GLY A 253 2.95 -0.49 -24.78
N ILE A 254 2.36 -0.77 -23.63
CA ILE A 254 3.04 -1.31 -22.46
C ILE A 254 3.09 -2.84 -22.59
N ASN A 255 4.30 -3.42 -22.45
CA ASN A 255 4.52 -4.88 -22.42
C ASN A 255 3.93 -5.50 -21.13
N GLN A 256 4.34 -6.73 -20.80
CA GLN A 256 3.83 -7.47 -19.64
C GLN A 256 3.96 -6.67 -18.33
N TRP A 257 2.93 -6.77 -17.49
CA TRP A 257 2.93 -6.24 -16.13
C TRP A 257 3.78 -7.16 -15.24
N ILE A 258 4.78 -6.63 -14.55
CA ILE A 258 5.77 -7.41 -13.78
C ILE A 258 5.63 -7.09 -12.29
N ASP A 259 5.26 -8.10 -11.52
CA ASP A 259 4.98 -7.99 -10.09
C ASP A 259 5.60 -9.14 -9.31
N LEU A 260 5.62 -8.99 -7.98
CA LEU A 260 6.02 -10.04 -7.05
C LEU A 260 4.84 -10.42 -6.17
N MET A 261 4.74 -11.72 -5.88
CA MET A 261 3.84 -12.24 -4.87
C MET A 261 4.61 -13.14 -3.91
N THR A 262 4.31 -13.05 -2.63
CA THR A 262 4.86 -13.96 -1.64
C THR A 262 3.75 -14.91 -1.20
N ARG A 263 3.97 -16.21 -1.36
CA ARG A 263 3.12 -17.27 -0.82
C ARG A 263 3.73 -17.76 0.49
N ILE A 264 2.95 -17.76 1.56
CA ILE A 264 3.42 -18.16 2.89
C ILE A 264 2.48 -19.19 3.49
N GLU A 265 3.03 -20.33 3.89
CA GLU A 265 2.34 -21.36 4.65
C GLU A 265 2.80 -21.28 6.11
N GLY A 266 1.87 -21.15 7.05
CA GLY A 266 2.20 -21.13 8.48
C GLY A 266 1.38 -20.15 9.31
N PRO A 267 1.80 -19.92 10.58
CA PRO A 267 1.07 -19.09 11.53
C PRO A 267 0.94 -17.61 11.11
N ILE A 268 1.74 -17.12 10.15
CA ILE A 268 1.60 -15.76 9.62
C ILE A 268 0.20 -15.47 9.05
N ALA A 269 -0.49 -16.51 8.56
CA ALA A 269 -1.84 -16.40 8.02
C ALA A 269 -2.82 -15.84 9.05
N THR A 270 -2.60 -16.07 10.35
CA THR A 270 -3.44 -15.52 11.42
C THR A 270 -3.31 -14.00 11.50
N THR A 271 -2.10 -13.44 11.40
CA THR A 271 -1.87 -11.99 11.47
C THR A 271 -2.34 -11.27 10.23
N ILE A 272 -2.14 -11.85 9.05
CA ILE A 272 -2.71 -11.33 7.80
C ILE A 272 -4.24 -11.44 7.85
N GLY A 273 -4.78 -12.52 8.40
CA GLY A 273 -6.21 -12.71 8.65
C GLY A 273 -6.81 -11.68 9.59
N MET A 274 -6.06 -11.20 10.58
CA MET A 274 -6.50 -10.13 11.47
C MET A 274 -6.66 -8.82 10.70
N ILE A 275 -5.74 -8.51 9.79
CA ILE A 275 -5.81 -7.33 8.93
C ILE A 275 -7.03 -7.40 8.01
N TYR A 276 -7.21 -8.53 7.33
CA TYR A 276 -8.40 -8.78 6.50
C TYR A 276 -9.70 -8.61 7.30
N SER A 277 -9.73 -9.15 8.52
CA SER A 277 -10.91 -9.13 9.38
C SER A 277 -11.29 -7.72 9.83
N CYS A 278 -10.29 -6.89 10.15
CA CYS A 278 -10.51 -5.48 10.43
C CYS A 278 -11.12 -4.77 9.22
N ASP A 279 -10.59 -4.97 8.02
CA ASP A 279 -11.15 -4.37 6.80
C ASP A 279 -12.59 -4.82 6.55
N TRP A 280 -12.85 -6.12 6.73
CA TRP A 280 -14.18 -6.68 6.56
C TRP A 280 -15.19 -6.06 7.53
N GLU A 281 -14.81 -5.91 8.80
CA GLU A 281 -15.65 -5.24 9.80
C GLU A 281 -15.85 -3.76 9.46
N ILE A 282 -14.85 -3.06 8.92
CA ILE A 282 -14.98 -1.65 8.49
C ILE A 282 -16.07 -1.51 7.41
N GLU A 283 -16.07 -2.40 6.42
CA GLU A 283 -16.95 -2.27 5.26
C GLU A 283 -18.33 -2.91 5.48
N THR A 284 -18.44 -3.99 6.24
CA THR A 284 -19.72 -4.70 6.43
C THR A 284 -20.33 -4.58 7.83
N GLY A 285 -19.54 -4.15 8.83
CA GLY A 285 -19.93 -4.20 10.24
C GLY A 285 -19.99 -5.62 10.82
N CYS A 286 -19.70 -6.66 10.04
CA CYS A 286 -19.72 -8.05 10.49
C CYS A 286 -18.34 -8.45 11.01
N LYS A 287 -18.33 -9.13 12.16
CA LYS A 287 -17.09 -9.62 12.77
C LYS A 287 -16.75 -10.99 12.25
N ILE A 288 -15.53 -11.13 11.77
CA ILE A 288 -14.91 -12.41 11.44
C ILE A 288 -13.60 -12.41 12.22
N LEU A 289 -13.33 -13.46 12.99
CA LEU A 289 -12.04 -13.59 13.67
C LEU A 289 -11.30 -14.76 13.03
N PRO A 290 -10.02 -14.59 12.68
CA PRO A 290 -9.22 -15.70 12.18
C PRO A 290 -9.06 -16.72 13.31
N LYS A 291 -8.92 -17.99 12.94
CA LYS A 291 -8.62 -19.02 13.95
C LYS A 291 -7.24 -18.76 14.55
N LEU A 292 -7.14 -18.90 15.88
CA LEU A 292 -5.86 -18.87 16.56
C LEU A 292 -4.98 -20.02 16.04
N PRO A 293 -3.66 -19.83 15.99
CA PRO A 293 -2.75 -20.89 15.59
C PRO A 293 -2.90 -22.08 16.55
N ASN A 294 -2.79 -23.29 15.99
CA ASN A 294 -2.66 -24.52 16.77
C ASN A 294 -1.24 -25.08 16.59
N LYS A 295 -0.73 -25.82 17.57
CA LYS A 295 0.55 -26.54 17.52
C LYS A 295 0.66 -27.47 16.31
N GLU A 296 -0.45 -28.03 15.83
CA GLU A 296 -0.45 -28.84 14.59
C GLU A 296 0.01 -28.06 13.36
N MET A 297 -0.31 -26.76 13.27
CA MET A 297 0.11 -25.92 12.14
C MET A 297 1.63 -25.77 12.08
N LEU A 298 2.32 -25.89 13.23
CA LEU A 298 3.77 -25.77 13.33
C LEU A 298 4.50 -27.05 12.91
N LYS A 299 3.87 -28.22 13.03
CA LYS A 299 4.50 -29.50 12.67
C LYS A 299 4.95 -29.51 11.20
N ASN A 300 4.19 -28.84 10.34
CA ASN A 300 4.46 -28.77 8.91
C ASN A 300 5.52 -27.72 8.53
N THR A 301 5.93 -26.85 9.45
CA THR A 301 6.83 -25.72 9.17
C THR A 301 7.97 -25.55 10.19
N SER A 302 8.15 -26.50 11.10
CA SER A 302 9.09 -26.43 12.22
C SER A 302 10.56 -26.26 11.82
N ASN A 303 10.91 -26.65 10.59
CA ASN A 303 12.30 -26.60 10.10
C ASN A 303 12.64 -25.30 9.36
N HIS A 304 11.73 -24.32 9.34
CA HIS A 304 11.95 -23.04 8.67
C HIS A 304 12.28 -21.93 9.66
N ASN A 305 13.53 -21.45 9.63
CA ASN A 305 14.06 -20.37 10.47
C ASN A 305 13.75 -18.96 9.94
N SER A 306 12.59 -18.78 9.31
CA SER A 306 12.17 -17.47 8.81
C SER A 306 11.45 -16.68 9.89
N SER A 307 11.72 -15.37 9.98
CA SER A 307 10.98 -14.46 10.85
C SER A 307 10.25 -13.42 10.01
N VAL A 308 8.93 -13.34 10.15
CA VAL A 308 8.08 -12.46 9.34
C VAL A 308 7.29 -11.52 10.22
N GLN A 309 7.42 -10.22 9.97
CA GLN A 309 6.56 -9.19 10.55
C GLN A 309 5.62 -8.65 9.47
N VAL A 310 4.36 -8.39 9.84
CA VAL A 310 3.39 -7.76 8.94
C VAL A 310 3.11 -6.34 9.41
N ILE A 311 3.30 -5.38 8.52
CA ILE A 311 3.02 -3.98 8.74
C ILE A 311 1.83 -3.58 7.88
N ALA A 312 0.85 -2.88 8.46
CA ALA A 312 -0.33 -2.41 7.75
C ALA A 312 -0.65 -0.96 8.12
N SER A 313 -1.16 -0.19 7.15
CA SER A 313 -1.68 1.18 7.32
C SER A 313 -3.19 1.21 7.13
N GLY A 314 -3.91 2.04 7.88
CA GLY A 314 -5.38 2.18 7.75
C GLY A 314 -6.07 2.35 9.11
N PRO A 315 -7.41 2.47 9.13
CA PRO A 315 -8.18 2.58 10.36
C PRO A 315 -7.92 1.38 11.28
N GLY A 316 -7.68 1.65 12.57
CA GLY A 316 -7.38 0.60 13.56
C GLY A 316 -5.90 0.19 13.64
N PHE A 317 -5.05 0.64 12.72
CA PHE A 317 -3.60 0.43 12.78
C PHE A 317 -2.85 1.68 13.27
N PRO A 318 -1.65 1.54 13.86
CA PRO A 318 -0.92 2.71 14.31
C PRO A 318 -0.50 3.57 13.12
N LYS A 319 -0.72 4.89 13.23
CA LYS A 319 -0.38 5.85 12.17
C LYS A 319 1.13 5.82 11.87
N ASN A 320 1.49 6.04 10.60
CA ASN A 320 2.85 6.27 10.13
C ASN A 320 3.83 5.09 10.31
N VAL A 321 3.38 3.89 10.71
CA VAL A 321 4.29 2.77 10.99
C VAL A 321 5.05 2.31 9.75
N ILE A 322 4.42 2.32 8.58
CA ILE A 322 5.09 1.96 7.32
C ILE A 322 6.24 2.94 7.03
N HIS A 323 5.97 4.24 7.12
CA HIS A 323 7.00 5.28 6.93
C HIS A 323 8.16 5.13 7.92
N GLN A 324 7.86 4.94 9.21
CA GLN A 324 8.88 4.70 10.24
C GLN A 324 9.67 3.43 9.96
N ALA A 325 9.02 2.35 9.52
CA ALA A 325 9.66 1.10 9.18
C ALA A 325 10.62 1.23 7.99
N LEU A 326 10.23 1.96 6.95
CA LEU A 326 11.08 2.28 5.81
C LEU A 326 12.31 3.09 6.25
N LEU A 327 12.11 4.14 7.05
CA LEU A 327 13.21 4.93 7.60
C LEU A 327 14.17 4.07 8.43
N THR A 328 13.65 3.24 9.34
CA THR A 328 14.49 2.34 10.15
C THR A 328 15.26 1.38 9.25
N ALA A 329 14.64 0.77 8.24
CA ALA A 329 15.32 -0.13 7.32
C ALA A 329 16.45 0.57 6.54
N ILE A 330 16.21 1.79 6.06
CA ILE A 330 17.21 2.57 5.32
C ILE A 330 18.35 2.98 6.24
N TYR A 331 18.06 3.51 7.43
CA TYR A 331 19.10 3.92 8.38
C TYR A 331 19.93 2.74 8.89
N SER A 332 19.33 1.55 9.04
CA SER A 332 20.02 0.32 9.45
C SER A 332 20.90 -0.30 8.35
N SER A 333 20.82 0.16 7.10
CA SER A 333 21.65 -0.37 6.01
C SER A 333 23.14 -0.07 6.21
N ARG A 334 23.99 -1.10 6.04
CA ARG A 334 25.44 -1.02 6.24
C ARG A 334 26.24 -1.15 4.94
N ASN A 335 25.79 -1.99 4.00
CA ASN A 335 26.54 -2.37 2.81
C ASN A 335 25.78 -2.09 1.51
N GLU A 336 24.50 -2.48 1.43
CA GLU A 336 23.72 -2.43 0.21
C GLU A 336 22.24 -2.17 0.49
N LEU A 337 21.63 -1.30 -0.31
CA LEU A 337 20.20 -1.00 -0.28
C LEU A 337 19.66 -1.03 -1.71
N ILE A 338 18.77 -1.98 -2.02
CA ILE A 338 18.15 -2.09 -3.34
C ILE A 338 16.64 -1.89 -3.20
N MET A 339 16.10 -0.85 -3.82
CA MET A 339 14.68 -0.51 -3.79
C MET A 339 14.08 -0.65 -5.19
N THR A 340 12.91 -1.27 -5.28
CA THR A 340 12.12 -1.38 -6.50
C THR A 340 10.76 -0.79 -6.23
N THR A 341 10.35 0.20 -7.02
CA THR A 341 9.04 0.83 -6.90
C THR A 341 8.61 1.34 -8.27
N PRO A 342 7.32 1.24 -8.65
CA PRO A 342 6.86 1.91 -9.85
C PRO A 342 6.82 3.43 -9.69
N TYR A 343 6.52 3.89 -8.47
CA TYR A 343 6.25 5.30 -8.16
C TYR A 343 7.31 5.77 -7.15
N LEU A 344 8.16 6.71 -7.56
CA LEU A 344 9.24 7.28 -6.75
C LEU A 344 8.97 8.76 -6.51
N VAL A 345 8.13 9.04 -5.51
CA VAL A 345 7.81 10.38 -5.00
C VAL A 345 7.92 10.32 -3.47
N PRO A 346 9.13 10.05 -2.93
CA PRO A 346 9.32 9.82 -1.50
C PRO A 346 9.00 11.08 -0.69
N SER A 347 8.73 10.91 0.61
CA SER A 347 8.68 12.06 1.53
C SER A 347 10.08 12.63 1.70
N ASP A 348 10.18 13.89 2.10
CA ASP A 348 11.48 14.54 2.40
C ASP A 348 12.33 13.69 3.37
N ASP A 349 11.72 13.15 4.43
CA ASP A 349 12.43 12.26 5.38
C ASP A 349 13.04 11.01 4.72
N LEU A 350 12.32 10.41 3.76
CA LEU A 350 12.78 9.22 3.06
C LEU A 350 13.85 9.58 2.04
N LEU A 351 13.68 10.68 1.31
CA LEU A 351 14.69 11.22 0.42
C LEU A 351 16.00 11.45 1.17
N HIS A 352 15.94 12.17 2.30
CA HIS A 352 17.09 12.42 3.15
C HIS A 352 17.72 11.12 3.68
N ALA A 353 16.92 10.15 4.14
CA ALA A 353 17.44 8.87 4.61
C ALA A 353 18.17 8.11 3.50
N ILE A 354 17.62 8.09 2.29
CA ILE A 354 18.21 7.44 1.11
C ILE A 354 19.54 8.11 0.74
N CYS A 355 19.54 9.45 0.63
CA CYS A 355 20.73 10.22 0.32
C CYS A 355 21.82 10.02 1.39
N THR A 356 21.44 10.06 2.68
CA THR A 356 22.36 9.85 3.80
C THR A 356 22.97 8.44 3.77
N ALA A 357 22.18 7.41 3.44
CA ALA A 357 22.72 6.05 3.30
C ALA A 357 23.77 5.98 2.20
N ALA A 358 23.50 6.57 1.02
CA ALA A 358 24.46 6.61 -0.09
C ALA A 358 25.74 7.37 0.28
N GLN A 359 25.60 8.54 0.92
CA GLN A 359 26.74 9.37 1.37
C GLN A 359 27.57 8.70 2.48
N ARG A 360 26.96 7.82 3.29
CA ARG A 360 27.68 6.97 4.26
C ARG A 360 28.50 5.86 3.59
N GLY A 361 28.38 5.67 2.28
CA GLY A 361 29.08 4.63 1.52
C GLY A 361 28.27 3.35 1.28
N VAL A 362 26.98 3.33 1.64
CA VAL A 362 26.08 2.21 1.30
C VAL A 362 25.86 2.20 -0.21
N LYS A 363 25.92 1.03 -0.85
CA LYS A 363 25.59 0.89 -2.27
C LYS A 363 24.08 0.97 -2.46
N VAL A 364 23.56 2.15 -2.79
CA VAL A 364 22.12 2.39 -2.99
C VAL A 364 21.75 2.28 -4.46
N SER A 365 20.81 1.39 -4.78
CA SER A 365 20.23 1.21 -6.12
C SER A 365 18.71 1.35 -6.07
N ILE A 366 18.15 2.16 -6.96
CA ILE A 366 16.70 2.34 -7.11
C ILE A 366 16.32 1.87 -8.51
N ILE A 367 15.35 0.96 -8.59
CA ILE A 367 14.84 0.40 -9.83
C ILE A 367 13.42 0.93 -10.03
N ILE A 368 13.21 1.65 -11.11
CA ILE A 368 11.94 2.23 -11.53
C ILE A 368 11.61 1.78 -12.97
N PRO A 369 10.34 1.74 -13.37
CA PRO A 369 9.98 1.47 -14.76
C PRO A 369 10.40 2.65 -15.66
N LEU A 370 10.89 2.36 -16.86
CA LEU A 370 11.08 3.36 -17.92
C LEU A 370 9.74 3.84 -18.48
N TYR A 371 8.81 2.89 -18.64
CA TYR A 371 7.44 3.13 -19.11
C TYR A 371 6.48 3.21 -17.93
N HIS A 372 5.90 4.38 -17.72
CA HIS A 372 4.95 4.61 -16.64
C HIS A 372 3.52 4.47 -17.13
N ASP A 373 2.65 4.03 -16.23
CA ASP A 373 1.23 3.92 -16.49
C ASP A 373 0.46 5.18 -16.03
N SER A 374 1.17 6.16 -15.44
CA SER A 374 0.72 7.50 -15.05
C SER A 374 1.73 8.58 -15.48
N ILE A 375 1.26 9.56 -16.26
CA ILE A 375 2.05 10.72 -16.70
C ILE A 375 2.46 11.58 -15.51
N LEU A 376 1.56 11.72 -14.52
CA LEU A 376 1.82 12.52 -13.31
C LEU A 376 2.99 11.94 -12.53
N VAL A 377 3.04 10.61 -12.34
CA VAL A 377 4.16 9.92 -11.68
C VAL A 377 5.46 10.14 -12.46
N LYS A 378 5.43 9.95 -13.79
CA LYS A 378 6.60 10.09 -14.66
C LYS A 378 7.31 11.43 -14.49
N TRP A 379 6.55 12.52 -14.36
CA TRP A 379 7.12 13.86 -14.24
C TRP A 379 7.43 14.24 -12.80
N ALA A 380 6.56 13.88 -11.85
CA ALA A 380 6.80 14.18 -10.43
C ALA A 380 8.05 13.47 -9.89
N SER A 381 8.30 12.22 -10.30
CA SER A 381 9.46 11.46 -9.80
C SER A 381 10.81 12.07 -10.19
N ARG A 382 10.85 12.74 -11.34
CA ARG A 382 12.09 13.32 -11.91
C ARG A 382 12.65 14.47 -11.09
N VAL A 383 11.82 15.13 -10.26
CA VAL A 383 12.29 16.18 -9.35
C VAL A 383 13.34 15.64 -8.38
N PHE A 384 13.20 14.39 -7.93
CA PHE A 384 14.10 13.77 -6.97
C PHE A 384 15.40 13.24 -7.57
N PHE A 385 15.46 13.04 -8.90
CA PHE A 385 16.59 12.35 -9.53
C PHE A 385 17.90 13.10 -9.37
N SER A 386 17.88 14.43 -9.45
CA SER A 386 19.11 15.24 -9.30
C SER A 386 19.75 15.03 -7.93
N GLU A 387 18.96 15.17 -6.86
CA GLU A 387 19.45 15.01 -5.48
C GLU A 387 19.94 13.58 -5.20
N LEU A 388 19.19 12.57 -5.68
CA LEU A 388 19.58 11.16 -5.54
C LEU A 388 20.91 10.85 -6.27
N LEU A 389 21.05 11.30 -7.52
CA LEU A 389 22.27 11.10 -8.32
C LEU A 389 23.47 11.87 -7.74
N GLU A 390 23.23 13.04 -7.13
CA GLU A 390 24.26 13.81 -6.43
C GLU A 390 24.74 13.11 -5.17
N ALA A 391 23.85 12.47 -4.41
CA ALA A 391 24.19 11.66 -3.24
C ALA A 391 24.89 10.34 -3.58
N GLY A 392 24.96 9.94 -4.86
CA GLY A 392 25.61 8.71 -5.32
C GLY A 392 24.66 7.52 -5.50
N VAL A 393 23.34 7.74 -5.46
CA VAL A 393 22.34 6.70 -5.72
C VAL A 393 22.35 6.31 -7.20
N LYS A 394 22.33 5.02 -7.49
CA LYS A 394 22.17 4.49 -8.86
C LYS A 394 20.70 4.31 -9.20
N ILE A 395 20.21 4.98 -10.24
CA ILE A 395 18.82 4.86 -10.69
C ILE A 395 18.79 4.02 -11.97
N TYR A 396 18.12 2.87 -11.91
CA TYR A 396 17.93 1.93 -13.01
C TYR A 396 16.50 2.06 -13.57
N GLN A 397 16.39 2.32 -14.87
CA GLN A 397 15.13 2.43 -15.60
C GLN A 397 14.83 1.15 -16.38
N PHE A 398 13.93 0.33 -15.85
CA PHE A 398 13.58 -0.98 -16.38
C PHE A 398 12.82 -0.90 -17.71
N LYS A 399 13.29 -1.63 -18.73
CA LYS A 399 12.78 -1.53 -20.11
C LYS A 399 11.68 -2.52 -20.46
N ASN A 400 11.70 -3.72 -19.89
CA ASN A 400 11.00 -4.88 -20.48
C ASN A 400 9.51 -4.98 -20.10
N GLY A 401 8.86 -3.85 -19.77
CA GLY A 401 7.45 -3.78 -19.41
C GLY A 401 7.18 -2.83 -18.24
N LEU A 402 5.98 -2.93 -17.70
CA LEU A 402 5.59 -2.14 -16.53
C LEU A 402 6.02 -2.87 -15.27
N LEU A 403 7.21 -2.50 -14.78
CA LEU A 403 7.69 -2.96 -13.49
C LEU A 403 6.87 -2.31 -12.37
N HIS A 404 6.01 -3.10 -11.74
CA HIS A 404 5.10 -2.66 -10.69
C HIS A 404 5.42 -3.31 -9.32
N SER A 405 6.48 -4.10 -9.26
CA SER A 405 7.03 -4.67 -8.03
C SER A 405 7.32 -3.59 -6.99
N LYS A 406 6.93 -3.83 -5.73
CA LYS A 406 7.35 -3.01 -4.58
C LYS A 406 8.16 -3.85 -3.62
N SER A 407 9.46 -3.63 -3.62
CA SER A 407 10.39 -4.40 -2.77
C SER A 407 11.58 -3.57 -2.33
N ILE A 408 12.06 -3.84 -1.12
CA ILE A 408 13.30 -3.28 -0.59
C ILE A 408 14.14 -4.42 -0.05
N LEU A 409 15.41 -4.44 -0.38
CA LEU A 409 16.38 -5.38 0.14
C LEU A 409 17.49 -4.60 0.85
N VAL A 410 17.72 -4.93 2.12
CA VAL A 410 18.77 -4.33 2.95
C VAL A 410 19.81 -5.38 3.28
N ASP A 411 21.06 -5.11 2.91
CA ASP A 411 22.26 -5.90 3.19
C ASP A 411 22.14 -7.39 2.81
N ARG A 412 21.27 -7.71 1.83
CA ARG A 412 20.92 -9.09 1.42
C ARG A 412 20.43 -9.99 2.57
N GLN A 413 19.96 -9.41 3.66
CA GLN A 413 19.49 -10.12 4.85
C GLN A 413 18.01 -9.84 5.11
N LEU A 414 17.60 -8.58 5.02
CA LEU A 414 16.25 -8.13 5.33
C LEU A 414 15.51 -7.73 4.05
N SER A 415 14.36 -8.35 3.83
CA SER A 415 13.50 -8.09 2.66
C SER A 415 12.19 -7.45 3.11
N LEU A 416 11.77 -6.37 2.45
CA LEU A 416 10.43 -5.79 2.58
C LEU A 416 9.71 -5.97 1.25
N ILE A 417 8.55 -6.61 1.24
CA ILE A 417 7.71 -6.81 0.04
C ILE A 417 6.26 -6.52 0.39
N GLY A 418 5.55 -5.81 -0.47
CA GLY A 418 4.15 -5.52 -0.21
C GLY A 418 3.49 -4.69 -1.28
N THR A 419 2.56 -3.85 -0.83
CA THR A 419 1.71 -3.04 -1.70
C THR A 419 2.12 -1.57 -1.74
N VAL A 420 2.94 -1.14 -0.78
CA VAL A 420 3.38 0.23 -0.56
C VAL A 420 4.26 0.72 -1.71
N ASN A 421 3.80 1.72 -2.43
CA ASN A 421 4.66 2.56 -3.26
C ASN A 421 5.43 3.58 -2.41
N LEU A 422 6.50 4.15 -2.97
CA LEU A 422 7.20 5.29 -2.38
C LEU A 422 6.56 6.61 -2.84
N ASP A 423 5.27 6.79 -2.58
CA ASP A 423 4.49 8.01 -2.84
C ASP A 423 3.65 8.46 -1.63
N MET A 424 3.14 9.69 -1.66
CA MET A 424 2.42 10.28 -0.51
C MET A 424 1.14 9.52 -0.19
N ARG A 425 0.36 9.11 -1.20
CA ARG A 425 -0.87 8.35 -0.98
C ARG A 425 -0.62 7.01 -0.32
N SER A 426 0.34 6.21 -0.79
CA SER A 426 0.68 4.92 -0.18
C SER A 426 1.21 5.08 1.25
N LEU A 427 2.00 6.12 1.53
CA LEU A 427 2.57 6.34 2.86
C LEU A 427 1.54 6.81 3.90
N TRP A 428 0.59 7.65 3.50
CA TRP A 428 -0.27 8.38 4.46
C TRP A 428 -1.75 8.05 4.38
N LEU A 429 -2.25 7.62 3.22
CA LEU A 429 -3.69 7.54 2.94
C LEU A 429 -4.15 6.11 2.71
N ASN A 430 -3.58 5.41 1.72
CA ASN A 430 -4.06 4.11 1.29
C ASN A 430 -3.92 3.05 2.39
N PHE A 431 -4.80 2.05 2.30
CA PHE A 431 -4.66 0.87 3.13
C PHE A 431 -3.64 -0.01 2.46
N GLU A 432 -2.49 -0.18 3.11
CA GLU A 432 -1.35 -0.92 2.57
C GLU A 432 -0.97 -2.06 3.52
N ILE A 433 -0.22 -3.02 2.97
CA ILE A 433 0.37 -4.14 3.70
C ILE A 433 1.80 -4.38 3.20
N THR A 434 2.73 -4.54 4.13
CA THR A 434 4.14 -4.86 3.89
C THR A 434 4.56 -6.03 4.76
N LEU A 435 5.16 -7.03 4.14
CA LEU A 435 5.84 -8.13 4.79
C LEU A 435 7.30 -7.75 4.98
N VAL A 436 7.77 -7.76 6.22
CA VAL A 436 9.19 -7.66 6.57
C VAL A 436 9.68 -9.07 6.87
N ILE A 437 10.62 -9.55 6.07
CA ILE A 437 11.07 -10.94 6.06
C ILE A 437 12.57 -10.95 6.37
N ASP A 438 12.90 -11.56 7.51
CA ASP A 438 14.26 -11.84 7.96
C ASP A 438 14.52 -13.33 7.69
N ASP A 439 14.99 -13.62 6.48
CA ASP A 439 15.31 -14.96 5.97
C ASP A 439 16.35 -14.88 4.84
N ASN A 440 17.51 -15.53 5.03
CA ASN A 440 18.62 -15.45 4.08
C ASN A 440 18.28 -16.07 2.71
N ASN A 441 17.49 -17.14 2.66
CA ASN A 441 17.16 -17.80 1.40
C ASN A 441 16.19 -16.96 0.58
N PHE A 442 15.22 -16.34 1.25
CA PHE A 442 14.31 -15.39 0.65
C PHE A 442 15.03 -14.16 0.11
N SER A 443 15.89 -13.55 0.93
CA SER A 443 16.70 -12.38 0.56
C SER A 443 17.65 -12.65 -0.61
N LYS A 444 18.25 -13.85 -0.68
CA LYS A 444 19.03 -14.29 -1.85
C LYS A 444 18.16 -14.37 -3.12
N LYS A 445 16.97 -14.97 -3.04
CA LYS A 445 16.04 -15.05 -4.19
C LYS A 445 15.60 -13.66 -4.64
N LEU A 446 15.27 -12.77 -3.72
CA LEU A 446 14.91 -11.39 -4.05
C LEU A 446 16.08 -10.63 -4.69
N SER A 447 17.30 -10.82 -4.18
CA SER A 447 18.51 -10.23 -4.74
C SER A 447 18.73 -10.65 -6.20
N LEU A 448 18.52 -11.92 -6.53
CA LEU A 448 18.61 -12.42 -7.90
C LEU A 448 17.60 -11.73 -8.83
N VAL A 449 16.34 -11.62 -8.39
CA VAL A 449 15.27 -10.93 -9.13
C VAL A 449 15.62 -9.47 -9.37
N GLN A 450 16.06 -8.74 -8.34
CA GLN A 450 16.44 -7.34 -8.50
C GLN A 450 17.69 -7.16 -9.38
N THR A 451 18.62 -8.13 -9.35
CA THR A 451 19.78 -8.14 -10.25
C THR A 451 19.35 -8.34 -11.70
N GLU A 452 18.38 -9.21 -11.97
CA GLU A 452 17.78 -9.38 -13.29
C GLU A 452 17.02 -8.12 -13.74
N TYR A 453 16.36 -7.41 -12.83
CA TYR A 453 15.76 -6.12 -13.15
C TYR A 453 16.84 -5.09 -13.54
N MET A 454 17.94 -5.02 -12.79
CA MET A 454 19.05 -4.10 -13.09
C MET A 454 19.72 -4.43 -14.43
N SER A 455 19.93 -5.70 -14.77
CA SER A 455 20.52 -6.09 -16.07
C SER A 455 19.62 -5.75 -17.25
N ASN A 456 18.31 -5.69 -17.04
CA ASN A 456 17.31 -5.29 -18.03
C ASN A 456 16.93 -3.80 -17.97
N SER A 457 17.77 -2.97 -17.36
CA SER A 457 17.53 -1.54 -17.15
C SER A 457 18.57 -0.65 -17.83
N GLU A 458 18.21 0.62 -18.08
CA GLU A 458 19.19 1.68 -18.35
C GLU A 458 19.62 2.31 -17.05
N LEU A 459 20.92 2.44 -16.83
CA LEU A 459 21.41 3.28 -15.75
C LEU A 459 21.25 4.75 -16.15
N LEU A 460 20.56 5.52 -15.32
CA LEU A 460 20.37 6.94 -15.54
C LEU A 460 21.71 7.68 -15.35
N ASP A 461 22.26 8.20 -16.45
CA ASP A 461 23.53 8.92 -16.42
C ASP A 461 23.38 10.34 -15.86
N LYS A 462 24.24 10.68 -14.88
CA LYS A 462 24.21 11.97 -14.18
C LYS A 462 24.51 13.15 -15.11
N LYS A 463 25.47 13.01 -16.04
CA LYS A 463 25.87 14.09 -16.96
C LYS A 463 24.78 14.38 -18.00
N ASN A 464 24.18 13.33 -18.53
CA ASN A 464 23.03 13.45 -19.43
C ASN A 464 21.82 14.05 -18.70
N TRP A 465 21.61 13.66 -17.44
CA TRP A 465 20.51 14.19 -16.63
C TRP A 465 20.65 15.70 -16.33
N SER A 466 21.87 16.19 -16.08
CA SER A 466 22.11 17.62 -15.82
C SER A 466 21.86 18.49 -17.06
N ASN A 467 22.12 17.96 -18.25
CA ASN A 467 22.01 18.65 -19.54
C ASN A 467 20.58 18.71 -20.11
N ARG A 468 19.58 18.25 -19.36
CA ARG A 468 18.18 18.29 -19.82
C ARG A 468 17.67 19.73 -19.99
N SER A 469 16.87 19.94 -21.04
CA SER A 469 16.28 21.24 -21.40
C SER A 469 15.54 21.91 -20.24
N TYR A 470 15.63 23.23 -20.16
CA TYR A 470 14.97 24.04 -19.12
C TYR A 470 13.45 23.79 -18.99
N TRP A 471 12.75 23.64 -20.13
CA TRP A 471 11.31 23.33 -20.14
C TRP A 471 10.94 22.02 -19.44
N LYS A 472 11.79 20.99 -19.55
CA LYS A 472 11.58 19.73 -18.81
C LYS A 472 11.67 19.96 -17.31
N LYS A 473 12.62 20.79 -16.84
CA LYS A 473 12.78 21.14 -15.43
C LYS A 473 11.55 21.89 -14.88
N ILE A 474 10.94 22.77 -15.68
CA ILE A 474 9.68 23.43 -15.29
C ILE A 474 8.54 22.42 -15.17
N LEU A 475 8.35 21.56 -16.17
CA LEU A 475 7.30 20.54 -16.15
C LEU A 475 7.44 19.63 -14.94
N GLU A 476 8.65 19.16 -14.64
CA GLU A 476 8.96 18.36 -13.44
C GLU A 476 8.41 19.03 -12.16
N LYS A 477 8.68 20.33 -11.97
CA LYS A 477 8.20 21.09 -10.80
C LYS A 477 6.68 21.28 -10.76
N ILE A 478 6.04 21.53 -11.91
CA ILE A 478 4.58 21.67 -12.00
C ILE A 478 3.90 20.35 -11.61
N PHE A 479 4.36 19.22 -12.17
CA PHE A 479 3.81 17.91 -11.85
C PHE A 479 4.13 17.49 -10.41
N TYR A 480 5.28 17.88 -9.86
CA TYR A 480 5.56 17.68 -8.44
C TYR A 480 4.62 18.49 -7.54
N PHE A 481 4.24 19.71 -7.91
CA PHE A 481 3.23 20.46 -7.15
C PHE A 481 1.87 19.74 -7.12
N LEU A 482 1.56 18.98 -8.17
CA LEU A 482 0.36 18.13 -8.26
C LEU A 482 0.55 16.75 -7.59
N SER A 483 1.73 16.44 -7.06
CA SER A 483 2.03 15.15 -6.41
C SER A 483 1.24 14.84 -5.14
N PRO A 484 0.60 15.77 -4.40
CA PRO A 484 -0.35 15.39 -3.36
C PRO A 484 -1.57 14.60 -3.87
N LEU A 485 -1.79 14.58 -5.20
CA LEU A 485 -2.77 13.72 -5.87
C LEU A 485 -2.23 12.29 -6.12
N LEU A 486 -0.94 12.02 -5.87
CA LEU A 486 -0.20 10.77 -6.11
C LEU A 486 0.07 9.91 -4.88
#